data_AF-A0A0U5N543-F1
#
_entry.id   AF-A0A0U5N543-F1
#
_cell.length_a   1.000
_cell.length_b   1.000
_cell.length_c   1.000
_cell.angle_alpha   90.00
_cell.angle_beta   90.00
_cell.angle_gamma   90.00
#
_symmetry.space_group_name_H-M   'P 1'
#
loop_
_entity.id
_entity.type
_entity.pdbx_description
1 polymer ?
#
loop_
_entity_poly.entity_id
_entity_poly.type
_entity_poly.pdbx_seq_one_letter_code
_entity_poly.pdbx_strand_id
1 'polypeptide(L)'
;MLMSNRVIWSDELLLGNKEIDADHKAFFEIALMLDCSLEHETINFDYVQFLVKSLNEYVEGHFKREEILMVSFGYTDWVRDHIEKHDFFRRIVHNVSRTALTGKRESIALLSKVCTHWFWSHIIGYDAQLKSQVGFEMVDSRSIEEILAA
;
A
#
# COMPACT_ATOMS: atom_id res chain seq x y z
N MET A 1 7.74 -20.56 -20.65
CA MET A 1 6.63 -19.59 -20.68
C MET A 1 6.26 -19.29 -19.24
N LEU A 2 6.77 -18.20 -18.67
CA LEU A 2 6.43 -17.81 -17.30
C LEU A 2 4.97 -17.37 -17.31
N MET A 3 4.10 -18.14 -16.67
CA MET A 3 2.74 -17.67 -16.39
C MET A 3 2.87 -16.54 -15.36
N SER A 4 2.83 -15.31 -15.85
CA SER A 4 2.84 -14.11 -15.02
C SER A 4 1.52 -14.02 -14.26
N ASN A 5 1.51 -14.49 -13.01
CA ASN A 5 0.37 -14.35 -12.09
C ASN A 5 0.44 -12.99 -11.37
N ARG A 6 0.54 -11.91 -12.17
CA ARG A 6 0.57 -10.53 -11.66
C ARG A 6 -0.80 -10.14 -11.17
N VAL A 7 -0.87 -9.65 -9.93
CA VAL A 7 -2.05 -8.94 -9.46
C VAL A 7 -1.89 -7.50 -9.92
N ILE A 8 -2.79 -7.07 -10.80
CA ILE A 8 -2.87 -5.71 -11.32
C ILE A 8 -4.04 -4.98 -10.66
N TRP A 9 -3.97 -3.65 -10.63
CA TRP A 9 -5.10 -2.82 -10.20
C TRP A 9 -6.37 -3.18 -11.00
N SER A 10 -7.51 -3.19 -10.31
CA SER A 10 -8.84 -3.32 -10.90
C SER A 10 -9.77 -2.31 -10.25
N ASP A 11 -10.66 -1.70 -11.03
CA ASP A 11 -11.65 -0.76 -10.50
C ASP A 11 -12.68 -1.42 -9.57
N GLU A 12 -12.69 -2.75 -9.47
CA GLU A 12 -13.42 -3.50 -8.42
C GLU A 12 -12.92 -3.21 -7.00
N LEU A 13 -11.69 -2.66 -6.87
CA LEU A 13 -11.10 -2.24 -5.61
C LEU A 13 -11.48 -0.80 -5.22
N LEU A 14 -12.24 -0.09 -6.06
CA LEU A 14 -12.67 1.27 -5.75
C LEU A 14 -13.62 1.29 -4.55
N LEU A 15 -13.28 2.08 -3.56
CA LEU A 15 -14.10 2.30 -2.38
C LEU A 15 -15.06 3.48 -2.61
N GLY A 16 -14.66 4.43 -3.47
CA GLY A 16 -15.44 5.63 -3.78
C GLY A 16 -14.95 6.87 -3.03
N ASN A 17 -13.77 6.81 -2.41
CA ASN A 17 -13.05 7.97 -1.89
C ASN A 17 -11.85 8.24 -2.81
N LYS A 18 -11.84 9.40 -3.48
CA LYS A 18 -10.85 9.69 -4.53
C LYS A 18 -9.41 9.64 -4.03
N GLU A 19 -9.14 10.11 -2.82
CA GLU A 19 -7.79 10.14 -2.25
C GLU A 19 -7.32 8.74 -1.87
N ILE A 20 -8.16 7.95 -1.21
CA ILE A 20 -7.86 6.54 -0.87
C ILE A 20 -7.75 5.68 -2.13
N ASP A 21 -8.63 5.87 -3.10
CA ASP A 21 -8.60 5.12 -4.36
C ASP A 21 -7.34 5.48 -5.19
N ALA A 22 -6.93 6.75 -5.19
CA ALA A 22 -5.67 7.18 -5.79
C ALA A 22 -4.47 6.56 -5.06
N ASP A 23 -4.55 6.51 -3.72
CA ASP A 23 -3.55 5.85 -2.92
C ASP A 23 -3.43 4.37 -3.31
N HIS A 24 -4.54 3.65 -3.40
CA HIS A 24 -4.46 2.23 -3.72
C HIS A 24 -3.88 2.00 -5.11
N LYS A 25 -4.28 2.81 -6.11
CA LYS A 25 -3.74 2.74 -7.47
C LYS A 25 -2.23 2.89 -7.52
N ALA A 26 -1.68 3.96 -6.94
CA ALA A 26 -0.24 4.18 -7.02
C ALA A 26 0.58 3.16 -6.22
N PHE A 27 0.02 2.54 -5.17
CA PHE A 27 0.67 1.39 -4.53
C PHE A 27 0.84 0.21 -5.50
N PHE A 28 -0.23 -0.16 -6.22
CA PHE A 28 -0.18 -1.23 -7.21
C PHE A 28 0.80 -0.90 -8.35
N GLU A 29 0.89 0.36 -8.76
CA GLU A 29 1.86 0.81 -9.76
C GLU A 29 3.30 0.62 -9.29
N ILE A 30 3.65 1.00 -8.06
CA ILE A 30 4.99 0.79 -7.49
C ILE A 30 5.31 -0.71 -7.43
N ALA A 31 4.36 -1.53 -6.98
CA ALA A 31 4.55 -2.97 -6.88
C ALA A 31 4.71 -3.63 -8.27
N LEU A 32 3.99 -3.14 -9.28
CA LEU A 32 4.13 -3.55 -10.67
C LEU A 32 5.49 -3.14 -11.23
N MET A 33 5.96 -1.92 -10.98
CA MET A 33 7.29 -1.45 -11.41
C MET A 33 8.42 -2.30 -10.80
N LEU A 34 8.27 -2.73 -9.54
CA LEU A 34 9.20 -3.68 -8.91
C LEU A 34 9.22 -5.03 -9.66
N ASP A 35 8.07 -5.56 -10.06
CA ASP A 35 8.02 -6.81 -10.83
C ASP A 35 8.58 -6.63 -12.25
N CYS A 36 8.24 -5.55 -12.94
CA CYS A 36 8.75 -5.23 -14.27
C CYS A 36 10.28 -5.05 -14.27
N SER A 37 10.87 -4.55 -13.18
CA SER A 37 12.33 -4.44 -13.05
C SER A 37 13.05 -5.79 -13.20
N LEU A 38 12.33 -6.90 -13.00
CA LEU A 38 12.82 -8.26 -13.15
C LEU A 38 12.72 -8.77 -14.59
N GLU A 39 12.01 -8.12 -15.52
CA GLU A 39 11.93 -8.62 -16.89
C GLU A 39 13.24 -8.48 -17.67
N HIS A 40 14.11 -7.57 -17.24
CA HIS A 40 15.41 -7.34 -17.86
C HIS A 40 16.43 -8.41 -17.45
N GLU A 41 17.34 -8.77 -18.35
CA GLU A 41 18.44 -9.70 -18.05
C GLU A 41 19.33 -9.18 -16.91
N THR A 42 19.63 -7.88 -16.94
CA THR A 42 20.36 -7.17 -15.90
C THR A 42 19.42 -6.31 -15.06
N ILE A 43 19.55 -6.40 -13.74
CA ILE A 43 18.77 -5.60 -12.80
C ILE A 43 19.39 -4.21 -12.70
N ASN A 44 18.61 -3.17 -12.98
CA ASN A 44 18.97 -1.80 -12.65
C ASN A 44 18.78 -1.58 -11.14
N PHE A 45 19.86 -1.73 -10.38
CA PHE A 45 19.79 -1.70 -8.92
C PHE A 45 19.43 -0.31 -8.36
N ASP A 46 19.88 0.79 -8.98
CA ASP A 46 19.52 2.14 -8.55
C ASP A 46 18.01 2.39 -8.69
N TYR A 47 17.42 1.89 -9.78
CA TYR A 47 15.97 1.94 -9.97
C TYR A 47 15.22 1.10 -8.92
N VAL A 48 15.72 -0.09 -8.59
CA VAL A 48 15.15 -0.91 -7.51
C VAL A 48 15.24 -0.19 -6.16
N GLN A 49 16.36 0.43 -5.83
CA GLN A 49 16.50 1.21 -4.59
C GLN A 49 15.48 2.35 -4.53
N PHE A 50 15.32 3.08 -5.63
CA PHE A 50 14.32 4.12 -5.76
C PHE A 50 12.91 3.57 -5.51
N LEU A 51 12.53 2.48 -6.17
CA LEU A 51 11.21 1.87 -6.00
C LEU A 51 10.97 1.34 -4.58
N VAL A 52 11.98 0.73 -3.95
CA VAL A 52 11.89 0.27 -2.56
C VAL A 52 11.70 1.46 -1.61
N LYS A 53 12.43 2.56 -1.81
CA LYS A 53 12.24 3.78 -1.03
C LYS A 53 10.82 4.33 -1.19
N SER A 54 10.38 4.51 -2.44
CA SER A 54 9.04 4.98 -2.76
C SER A 54 7.96 4.10 -2.13
N LEU A 55 8.10 2.78 -2.19
CA LEU A 55 7.17 1.83 -1.56
C LEU A 55 7.07 2.05 -0.04
N ASN A 56 8.19 2.20 0.67
CA ASN A 56 8.18 2.38 2.12
C ASN A 56 7.54 3.73 2.52
N GLU A 57 7.89 4.81 1.80
CA GLU A 57 7.28 6.13 2.01
C GLU A 57 5.77 6.09 1.75
N TYR A 58 5.37 5.36 0.71
CA TYR A 58 3.98 5.22 0.32
C TYR A 58 3.13 4.46 1.33
N VAL A 59 3.61 3.29 1.79
CA VAL A 59 2.93 2.47 2.80
C VAL A 59 2.71 3.30 4.08
N GLU A 60 3.72 4.04 4.51
CA GLU A 60 3.63 4.87 5.70
C GLU A 60 2.60 5.99 5.54
N GLY A 61 2.67 6.74 4.43
CA GLY A 61 1.77 7.85 4.17
C GLY A 61 0.31 7.42 3.99
N HIS A 62 0.07 6.36 3.23
CA HIS A 62 -1.27 5.83 2.98
C HIS A 62 -1.94 5.35 4.27
N PHE A 63 -1.28 4.47 5.03
CA PHE A 63 -1.83 3.99 6.29
C PHE A 63 -2.03 5.14 7.27
N LYS A 64 -1.11 6.11 7.33
CA LYS A 64 -1.29 7.25 8.23
C LYS A 64 -2.57 8.04 7.92
N ARG A 65 -2.91 8.23 6.63
CA ARG A 65 -4.16 8.89 6.22
C ARG A 65 -5.39 8.11 6.68
N GLU A 66 -5.42 6.80 6.42
CA GLU A 66 -6.54 5.95 6.85
C GLU A 66 -6.67 5.91 8.38
N GLU A 67 -5.56 5.83 9.11
CA GLU A 67 -5.57 5.79 10.58
C GLU A 67 -6.08 7.10 11.18
N ILE A 68 -5.65 8.25 10.65
CA ILE A 68 -6.19 9.55 11.06
C ILE A 68 -7.70 9.60 10.80
N LEU A 69 -8.12 9.15 9.61
CA LEU A 69 -9.52 9.09 9.25
C LEU A 69 -10.31 8.21 10.23
N MET A 70 -9.89 6.95 10.42
CA MET A 70 -10.53 6.01 11.34
C MET A 70 -10.63 6.57 12.76
N VAL A 71 -9.54 7.11 13.30
CA VAL A 71 -9.49 7.65 14.67
C VAL A 71 -10.42 8.85 14.84
N SER A 72 -10.56 9.69 13.81
CA SER A 72 -11.43 10.87 13.86
C SER A 72 -12.92 10.54 14.02
N PHE A 73 -13.34 9.32 13.67
CA PHE A 73 -14.70 8.81 13.86
C PHE A 73 -14.85 7.95 15.13
N GLY A 74 -13.78 7.79 15.89
CA GLY A 74 -13.77 7.11 17.19
C GLY A 74 -12.92 5.84 17.21
N TYR A 75 -12.21 5.63 18.32
CA TYR A 75 -11.30 4.49 18.49
C TYR A 75 -12.03 3.23 18.95
N THR A 76 -12.69 2.55 18.00
CA THR A 76 -13.41 1.29 18.25
C THR A 76 -12.50 0.07 18.11
N ASP A 77 -13.00 -1.11 18.47
CA ASP A 77 -12.26 -2.38 18.30
C ASP A 77 -11.89 -2.66 16.84
N TRP A 78 -12.74 -2.23 15.89
CA TRP A 78 -12.45 -2.34 14.46
C TRP A 78 -11.27 -1.46 14.05
N VAL A 79 -11.22 -0.21 14.52
CA VAL A 79 -10.10 0.71 14.27
C VAL A 79 -8.80 0.13 14.81
N ARG A 80 -8.84 -0.44 16.03
CA ARG A 80 -7.67 -1.11 16.62
C ARG A 80 -7.19 -2.28 15.77
N ASP A 81 -8.08 -3.19 15.36
CA ASP A 81 -7.68 -4.35 14.52
C ASP A 81 -7.11 -3.91 13.17
N HIS A 82 -7.67 -2.87 12.55
CA HIS A 82 -7.19 -2.33 11.28
C HIS A 82 -5.78 -1.73 11.42
N ILE A 83 -5.53 -0.92 12.45
CA ILE A 83 -4.18 -0.38 12.76
C ILE A 83 -3.18 -1.51 12.99
N GLU A 84 -3.58 -2.57 13.70
CA GLU A 84 -2.69 -3.73 13.92
C GLU A 84 -2.31 -4.43 12.60
N LYS A 85 -3.19 -4.45 11.60
CA LYS A 85 -2.86 -4.95 10.25
C LYS A 85 -1.87 -4.05 9.53
N HIS A 86 -2.05 -2.74 9.61
CA HIS A 86 -1.09 -1.77 9.05
C HIS A 86 0.29 -1.96 9.66
N ASP A 87 0.37 -2.04 10.98
CA ASP A 87 1.62 -2.23 11.71
C ASP A 87 2.30 -3.56 11.36
N PHE A 88 1.51 -4.62 11.21
CA PHE A 88 2.02 -5.91 10.73
C PHE A 88 2.63 -5.77 9.33
N PHE A 89 1.94 -5.11 8.41
CA PHE A 89 2.42 -4.95 7.05
C PHE A 89 3.65 -4.05 6.95
N ARG A 90 3.70 -2.93 7.68
CA ARG A 90 4.90 -2.07 7.80
C ARG A 90 6.13 -2.90 8.16
N ARG A 91 6.01 -3.78 9.17
CA ARG A 91 7.12 -4.67 9.58
C ARG A 91 7.53 -5.64 8.48
N ILE A 92 6.57 -6.23 7.78
CA ILE A 92 6.84 -7.15 6.66
C ILE A 92 7.54 -6.41 5.52
N VAL A 93 7.00 -5.28 5.06
CA VAL A 93 7.58 -4.47 3.97
C VAL A 93 8.98 -4.01 4.34
N HIS A 94 9.20 -3.51 5.55
CA HIS A 94 10.52 -3.09 6.02
C HIS A 94 11.53 -4.26 5.96
N ASN A 95 11.17 -5.43 6.47
CA ASN A 95 12.07 -6.60 6.49
C ASN A 95 12.39 -7.13 5.09
N VAL A 96 11.38 -7.24 4.22
CA VAL A 96 11.56 -7.73 2.85
C VAL A 96 12.31 -6.69 2.01
N SER A 97 12.04 -5.39 2.21
CA SER A 97 12.77 -4.28 1.58
C SER A 97 14.27 -4.36 1.83
N ARG A 98 14.69 -4.59 3.09
CA ARG A 98 16.11 -4.75 3.42
C ARG A 98 16.79 -5.88 2.64
N THR A 99 16.04 -6.94 2.35
CA THR A 99 16.56 -8.07 1.57
C THR A 99 16.58 -7.74 0.07
N ALA A 100 15.56 -7.07 -0.45
CA ALA A 100 15.51 -6.58 -1.83
C ALA A 100 16.67 -5.61 -2.13
N LEU A 101 17.06 -4.78 -1.16
CA LEU A 101 18.23 -3.89 -1.22
C LEU A 101 19.58 -4.63 -1.23
N THR A 102 19.60 -5.96 -1.30
CA THR A 102 20.82 -6.72 -1.62
C THR A 102 21.00 -6.95 -3.13
N GLY A 103 20.04 -6.51 -3.95
CA GLY A 103 20.06 -6.67 -5.41
C GLY A 103 19.69 -8.07 -5.90
N LYS A 104 19.33 -8.99 -4.99
CA LYS A 104 18.92 -10.35 -5.34
C LYS A 104 17.53 -10.35 -5.97
N ARG A 105 17.46 -10.92 -7.18
CA ARG A 105 16.24 -11.08 -7.97
C ARG A 105 15.09 -11.72 -7.19
N GLU A 106 15.38 -12.76 -6.42
CA GLU A 106 14.40 -13.50 -5.63
C GLU A 106 13.79 -12.63 -4.53
N SER A 107 14.59 -11.72 -3.96
CA SER A 107 14.15 -10.83 -2.88
C SER A 107 13.28 -9.68 -3.40
N ILE A 108 13.60 -9.16 -4.60
CA ILE A 108 12.79 -8.15 -5.29
C ILE A 108 11.44 -8.77 -5.71
N ALA A 109 11.47 -9.99 -6.27
CA ALA A 109 10.26 -10.73 -6.63
C ALA A 109 9.38 -11.01 -5.41
N LEU A 110 9.99 -11.39 -4.29
CA LEU A 110 9.28 -11.59 -3.02
C LEU A 110 8.62 -10.30 -2.55
N LEU A 111 9.32 -9.15 -2.62
CA LEU A 111 8.77 -7.86 -2.22
C LEU A 111 7.52 -7.51 -3.04
N SER A 112 7.62 -7.52 -4.37
CA SER A 112 6.48 -7.22 -5.24
C SER A 112 5.29 -8.16 -4.96
N LYS A 113 5.55 -9.46 -4.80
CA LYS A 113 4.49 -10.45 -4.52
C LYS A 113 3.83 -10.25 -3.16
N VAL A 114 4.60 -10.01 -2.11
CA VAL A 114 4.08 -9.76 -0.76
C VAL A 114 3.24 -8.50 -0.75
N CYS A 115 3.71 -7.45 -1.42
CA CYS A 115 2.98 -6.20 -1.55
C CYS A 115 1.64 -6.39 -2.24
N THR A 116 1.64 -6.89 -3.46
CA THR A 116 0.42 -7.05 -4.24
C THR A 116 -0.61 -7.97 -3.59
N HIS A 117 -0.18 -9.10 -3.03
CA HIS A 117 -1.11 -10.07 -2.42
C HIS A 117 -1.73 -9.57 -1.12
N TRP A 118 -0.90 -9.01 -0.22
CA TRP A 118 -1.39 -8.50 1.05
C TRP A 118 -2.32 -7.32 0.83
N PHE A 119 -1.92 -6.37 -0.04
CA PHE A 119 -2.67 -5.14 -0.25
C PHE A 119 -4.03 -5.38 -0.90
N TRP A 120 -4.10 -6.29 -1.89
CA TRP A 120 -5.39 -6.72 -2.46
C TRP A 120 -6.34 -7.29 -1.38
N SER A 121 -5.82 -8.17 -0.52
CA SER A 121 -6.61 -8.80 0.54
C SER A 121 -7.02 -7.79 1.61
N HIS A 122 -6.16 -6.82 1.90
CA HIS A 122 -6.40 -5.75 2.86
C HIS A 122 -7.47 -4.79 2.37
N ILE A 123 -7.43 -4.34 1.12
CA ILE A 123 -8.47 -3.46 0.57
C ILE A 123 -9.86 -4.09 0.69
N ILE A 124 -9.99 -5.36 0.28
CA ILE A 124 -11.29 -6.04 0.27
C ILE A 124 -11.75 -6.40 1.69
N GLY A 125 -10.82 -6.82 2.55
CA GLY A 125 -11.15 -7.31 3.90
C GLY A 125 -11.29 -6.20 4.94
N TYR A 126 -10.57 -5.09 4.79
CA TYR A 126 -10.39 -4.05 5.79
C TYR A 126 -10.81 -2.68 5.25
N ASP A 127 -10.17 -2.17 4.19
CA ASP A 127 -10.44 -0.80 3.71
C ASP A 127 -11.88 -0.64 3.20
N ALA A 128 -12.48 -1.68 2.63
CA ALA A 128 -13.88 -1.69 2.25
C ALA A 128 -14.84 -1.38 3.42
N GLN A 129 -14.42 -1.65 4.66
CA GLN A 129 -15.20 -1.31 5.86
C GLN A 129 -15.18 0.20 6.16
N LEU A 130 -14.17 0.96 5.70
CA LEU A 130 -14.15 2.42 5.83
C LEU A 130 -15.43 3.04 5.24
N LYS A 131 -15.90 2.50 4.12
CA LYS A 131 -17.12 2.97 3.46
C LYS A 131 -18.34 2.92 4.38
N SER A 132 -18.52 1.81 5.09
CA SER A 132 -19.70 1.56 5.92
C SER A 132 -19.56 2.14 7.33
N GLN A 133 -18.34 2.20 7.87
CA GLN A 133 -18.07 2.68 9.23
C GLN A 133 -17.93 4.19 9.30
N VAL A 134 -17.33 4.81 8.28
CA VAL A 134 -16.92 6.23 8.31
C VAL A 134 -17.78 7.08 7.36
N GLY A 135 -18.21 6.52 6.23
CA GLY A 135 -18.99 7.23 5.22
C GLY A 135 -18.13 8.23 4.43
N PHE A 136 -17.94 8.00 3.14
CA PHE A 136 -17.00 8.80 2.34
C PHE A 136 -17.44 10.25 2.06
N GLU A 137 -18.71 10.60 2.30
CA GLU A 137 -19.22 11.97 2.19
C GLU A 137 -18.76 12.89 3.33
N MET A 138 -18.20 12.32 4.41
CA MET A 138 -17.77 13.04 5.62
C MET A 138 -16.24 13.17 5.73
N VAL A 139 -15.49 12.68 4.73
CA VAL A 139 -14.03 12.69 4.74
C VAL A 139 -13.51 14.05 4.31
N ASP A 140 -12.77 14.70 5.20
CA ASP A 140 -12.10 15.97 4.92
C ASP A 140 -11.15 15.80 3.74
N SER A 141 -11.41 16.50 2.64
CA SER A 141 -10.63 16.41 1.40
C SER A 141 -9.31 17.18 1.48
N ARG A 142 -9.02 17.80 2.62
CA ARG A 142 -7.78 18.54 2.86
C ARG A 142 -6.60 17.61 3.12
N SER A 143 -5.39 18.02 2.75
CA SER A 143 -4.16 17.27 3.01
C SER A 143 -3.90 17.14 4.52
N ILE A 144 -3.06 16.18 4.94
CA ILE A 144 -2.65 16.06 6.35
C ILE A 144 -2.00 17.37 6.86
N GLU A 145 -1.23 18.07 6.02
CA GLU A 145 -0.64 19.35 6.42
C GLU A 145 -1.72 20.40 6.69
N GLU A 146 -2.81 20.40 5.91
CA GLU A 146 -3.93 21.31 6.06
C GLU A 146 -4.80 20.99 7.28
N ILE A 147 -4.93 19.71 7.66
CA ILE A 147 -5.65 19.27 8.87
C ILE A 147 -4.86 19.62 10.13
N LEU A 148 -3.53 19.45 10.11
CA LEU A 148 -2.66 19.72 11.27
C LEU A 148 -2.38 21.21 11.50
N ALA A 149 -2.67 22.06 10.52
CA ALA A 149 -2.49 23.51 10.58
C ALA A 149 -3.74 24.28 11.08
N ALA A 150 -4.86 23.60 11.32
CA ALA A 150 -6.14 24.16 11.77
C ALA A 150 -6.37 23.93 13.27
#